data_AF-A0A960MUU8-F1
#
_entry.id   AF-A0A960MUU8-F1
#
_cell.length_a   1.000
_cell.length_b   1.000
_cell.length_c   1.000
_cell.angle_alpha   90.00
_cell.angle_beta   90.00
_cell.angle_gamma   90.00
#
_symmetry.space_group_name_H-M   'P 1'
#
loop_
_entity.id
_entity.type
_entity.pdbx_description
1 polymer ?
#
loop_
_entity_poly.entity_id
_entity_poly.type
_entity_poly.pdbx_seq_one_letter_code
_entity_poly.pdbx_strand_id
1 'polypeptide(L)'
;MEEISPPSNRKRVALLVETSLSSGREILRGIARHARETDRWLLSHAAGGLMDHAPEWFRTWEGDGVIARIQSPDLASVLREIEVPVIDVLGVVEEAPFPLVHVDDQLIAEEAARHFAERDFRHFGFFGIAGENWSGRRRDGFCGACSGPV
;
A
#
# COMPACT_ATOMS: atom_id res chain seq x y z
N MET A 1 11.59 37.12 -24.02
CA MET A 1 12.61 36.07 -24.15
C MET A 1 12.33 35.10 -23.03
N GLU A 2 11.50 34.10 -23.32
CA GLU A 2 11.02 33.11 -22.36
C GLU A 2 12.04 31.98 -22.35
N GLU A 3 12.74 31.84 -21.23
CA GLU A 3 13.82 30.86 -21.06
C GLU A 3 13.17 29.47 -20.96
N ILE A 4 13.15 28.73 -22.08
CA ILE A 4 12.68 27.35 -22.12
C ILE A 4 13.69 26.51 -21.33
N SER A 5 13.37 26.23 -20.06
CA SER A 5 14.12 25.27 -19.25
C SER A 5 14.13 23.91 -19.97
N PRO A 6 15.27 23.16 -19.93
CA PRO A 6 15.34 21.84 -20.54
C PRO A 6 14.27 20.91 -19.91
N PRO A 7 13.76 19.92 -20.65
CA PRO A 7 12.80 18.97 -20.10
C PRO A 7 13.37 18.33 -18.84
N SER A 8 12.63 18.46 -17.74
CA SER A 8 12.99 17.88 -16.45
C SER A 8 13.13 16.37 -16.62
N ASN A 9 14.33 15.80 -16.39
CA ASN A 9 14.56 14.36 -16.33
C ASN A 9 13.96 13.69 -15.06
N ARG A 10 12.99 14.37 -14.42
CA ARG A 10 12.28 13.84 -13.26
C ARG A 10 11.13 12.96 -13.71
N LYS A 11 11.06 11.76 -13.14
CA LYS A 11 9.97 10.82 -13.27
C LYS A 11 8.73 11.34 -12.57
N ARG A 12 7.63 11.46 -13.29
CA ARG A 12 6.32 11.87 -12.76
C ARG A 12 5.63 10.63 -12.20
N VAL A 13 5.41 10.59 -10.90
CA VAL A 13 4.83 9.41 -10.23
C VAL A 13 3.50 9.78 -9.58
N ALA A 14 2.44 9.07 -9.96
CA ALA A 14 1.13 9.21 -9.35
C ALA A 14 1.01 8.36 -8.08
N LEU A 15 0.48 8.95 -7.02
CA LEU A 15 0.26 8.31 -5.73
C LEU A 15 -1.25 8.21 -5.48
N LEU A 16 -1.78 6.99 -5.60
CA LEU A 16 -3.17 6.66 -5.30
C LEU A 16 -3.22 5.99 -3.92
N VAL A 17 -2.90 6.75 -2.89
CA VAL A 17 -2.74 6.28 -1.51
C VAL A 17 -3.54 7.21 -0.60
N GLU A 18 -4.47 6.65 0.16
CA GLU A 18 -5.32 7.41 1.08
C GLU A 18 -4.54 7.96 2.29
N THR A 19 -5.04 9.03 2.92
CA THR A 19 -4.39 9.69 4.06
C THR A 19 -5.17 9.61 5.38
N SER A 20 -6.34 8.99 5.37
CA SER A 20 -7.21 8.81 6.55
C SER A 20 -6.60 7.83 7.56
N LEU A 21 -5.95 6.75 7.11
CA LEU A 21 -5.29 5.79 8.00
C LEU A 21 -3.81 6.12 8.21
N SER A 22 -3.27 5.71 9.36
CA SER A 22 -1.85 5.87 9.67
C SER A 22 -0.96 5.14 8.66
N SER A 23 -1.33 3.93 8.25
CA SER A 23 -0.62 3.12 7.28
C SER A 23 -0.47 3.84 5.93
N GLY A 24 -1.52 4.49 5.43
CA GLY A 24 -1.46 5.32 4.21
C GLY A 24 -0.45 6.45 4.33
N ARG A 25 -0.49 7.19 5.45
CA ARG A 25 0.46 8.28 5.72
C ARG A 25 1.91 7.79 5.86
N GLU A 26 2.16 6.65 6.51
CA GLU A 26 3.53 6.11 6.62
C GLU A 26 4.10 5.69 5.25
N ILE A 27 3.26 5.10 4.38
CA ILE A 27 3.68 4.78 3.00
C ILE A 27 4.06 6.06 2.25
N LEU A 28 3.22 7.09 2.29
CA LEU A 28 3.49 8.38 1.64
C LEU A 28 4.77 9.02 2.17
N ARG A 29 5.04 8.93 3.48
CA ARG A 29 6.29 9.42 4.08
C ARG A 29 7.52 8.66 3.58
N GLY A 30 7.42 7.34 3.43
CA GLY A 30 8.49 6.52 2.85
C GLY A 30 8.80 6.92 1.41
N ILE A 31 7.77 7.06 0.58
CA ILE A 31 7.89 7.51 -0.82
C ILE A 31 8.49 8.92 -0.89
N ALA A 32 8.00 9.86 -0.08
CA ALA A 32 8.51 11.22 -0.04
C ALA A 32 9.95 11.32 0.47
N ARG A 33 10.38 10.40 1.35
CA ARG A 33 11.80 10.29 1.74
C ARG A 33 12.65 9.85 0.55
N HIS A 34 12.26 8.78 -0.13
CA HIS A 34 12.99 8.29 -1.31
C HIS A 34 13.06 9.34 -2.44
N ALA A 35 11.96 10.03 -2.72
CA ALA A 35 11.93 11.08 -3.75
C ALA A 35 12.90 12.24 -3.43
N ARG A 36 13.04 12.62 -2.15
CA ARG A 36 13.99 13.65 -1.71
C ARG A 36 15.45 13.22 -1.81
N GLU A 37 15.73 11.94 -1.56
CA GLU A 37 17.08 11.39 -1.66
C GLU A 37 17.56 11.26 -3.11
N THR A 38 16.64 11.02 -4.05
CA THR A 38 16.95 10.83 -5.47
C THR A 38 16.92 12.12 -6.30
N ASP A 39 16.17 13.14 -5.86
CA ASP A 39 15.84 14.40 -6.59
C ASP A 39 15.28 14.21 -8.01
N ARG A 40 14.83 12.98 -8.31
CA ARG A 40 14.43 12.55 -9.65
C ARG A 40 12.93 12.36 -9.78
N TRP A 41 12.13 12.53 -8.73
CA TRP A 41 10.70 12.19 -8.78
C TRP A 41 9.83 13.43 -8.53
N LEU A 42 8.85 13.63 -9.41
CA LEU A 42 7.76 14.60 -9.23
C LEU A 42 6.51 13.82 -8.80
N LEU A 43 6.03 14.05 -7.59
CA LEU A 43 4.91 13.30 -7.02
C LEU A 43 3.58 14.02 -7.28
N SER A 44 2.62 13.32 -7.88
CA SER A 44 1.22 13.74 -8.00
C SER A 44 0.36 12.89 -7.07
N HIS A 45 -0.14 13.48 -5.99
CA HIS A 45 -0.98 12.75 -5.02
C HIS A 45 -2.44 13.15 -5.17
N ALA A 46 -3.33 12.16 -5.24
CA ALA A 46 -4.74 12.41 -5.09
C ALA A 46 -5.08 12.54 -3.60
N ALA A 47 -5.30 13.76 -3.14
CA ALA A 47 -5.85 13.98 -1.81
C ALA A 47 -7.27 13.37 -1.74
N GLY A 48 -7.49 12.38 -0.87
CA GLY A 48 -8.75 11.65 -0.78
C GLY A 48 -8.78 10.57 0.32
N GLY A 49 -9.97 10.01 0.56
CA GLY A 49 -10.18 8.86 1.44
C GLY A 49 -9.91 7.53 0.72
N LEU A 50 -10.44 6.42 1.25
CA LEU A 50 -10.45 5.13 0.55
C LEU A 50 -11.12 5.31 -0.83
N MET A 51 -10.37 5.11 -1.91
CA MET A 51 -10.85 5.32 -3.28
C MET A 51 -11.13 3.99 -3.96
N ASP A 52 -12.40 3.71 -4.25
CA ASP A 52 -12.77 2.52 -5.04
C ASP A 52 -12.53 2.69 -6.54
N HIS A 53 -12.24 3.92 -6.97
CA HIS A 53 -12.06 4.30 -8.36
C HIS A 53 -10.89 5.28 -8.50
N ALA A 54 -10.29 5.33 -9.68
CA ALA A 54 -9.23 6.29 -9.95
C ALA A 54 -9.78 7.74 -9.96
N PRO A 55 -9.01 8.72 -9.47
CA PRO A 55 -9.42 10.12 -9.46
C PRO A 55 -9.58 10.67 -10.88
N GLU A 56 -10.45 11.66 -11.07
CA GLU A 56 -10.77 12.17 -12.41
C GLU A 56 -9.54 12.68 -13.18
N TRP A 57 -8.64 13.39 -12.51
CA TRP A 57 -7.40 13.90 -13.09
C TRP A 57 -6.49 12.81 -13.64
N PHE A 58 -6.60 11.59 -13.12
CA PHE A 58 -5.73 10.47 -13.48
C PHE A 58 -6.03 9.96 -14.89
N ARG A 59 -7.26 10.11 -15.39
CA ARG A 59 -7.64 9.69 -16.75
C ARG A 59 -6.87 10.42 -17.84
N THR A 60 -6.44 11.65 -17.55
CA THR A 60 -5.69 12.51 -18.47
C THR A 60 -4.26 12.73 -17.99
N TRP A 61 -3.80 11.96 -17.00
CA TRP A 61 -2.49 12.17 -16.41
C TRP A 61 -1.41 11.49 -17.22
N GLU A 62 -0.45 12.29 -17.67
CA GLU A 62 0.76 11.81 -18.34
C GLU A 62 1.89 11.71 -17.33
N GLY A 63 2.37 10.51 -17.04
CA GLY A 63 3.52 10.32 -16.18
C GLY A 63 4.30 9.06 -16.47
N ASP A 64 5.15 8.66 -15.54
CA ASP A 64 6.13 7.59 -15.70
C ASP A 64 5.85 6.36 -14.84
N GLY A 65 4.90 6.43 -13.90
CA GLY A 65 4.53 5.29 -13.05
C GLY A 65 3.54 5.63 -11.94
N VAL A 66 2.96 4.58 -11.35
CA VAL A 66 1.89 4.68 -10.35
C VAL A 66 2.24 3.83 -9.14
N ILE A 67 2.04 4.38 -7.95
CA ILE A 67 2.04 3.63 -6.70
C ILE A 67 0.63 3.76 -6.10
N ALA A 68 -0.05 2.63 -5.94
CA ALA A 68 -1.47 2.61 -5.56
C ALA A 68 -1.72 1.66 -4.39
N ARG A 69 -2.60 2.07 -3.46
CA ARG A 69 -3.27 1.14 -2.55
C ARG A 69 -4.48 0.58 -3.28
N ILE A 70 -4.37 -0.61 -3.85
CA ILE A 70 -5.43 -1.18 -4.69
C ILE A 70 -6.44 -1.91 -3.82
N GLN A 71 -7.54 -1.23 -3.48
CA GLN A 71 -8.57 -1.72 -2.56
C GLN A 71 -9.74 -2.44 -3.23
N SER A 72 -9.90 -2.30 -4.55
CA SER A 72 -11.05 -2.84 -5.28
C SER A 72 -10.66 -3.42 -6.65
N PRO A 73 -11.38 -4.45 -7.15
CA PRO A 73 -11.22 -4.95 -8.51
C PRO A 73 -11.44 -3.88 -9.59
N ASP A 74 -12.31 -2.90 -9.32
CA ASP A 74 -12.60 -1.79 -10.24
C ASP A 74 -11.37 -0.89 -10.41
N LEU A 75 -10.72 -0.50 -9.31
CA LEU A 75 -9.47 0.26 -9.38
C LEU A 75 -8.36 -0.56 -10.05
N ALA A 76 -8.25 -1.86 -9.73
CA ALA A 76 -7.29 -2.75 -10.39
C ALA A 76 -7.52 -2.80 -11.90
N SER A 77 -8.77 -2.86 -12.35
CA SER A 77 -9.13 -2.89 -13.77
C SER A 77 -8.79 -1.58 -14.47
N VAL A 78 -9.07 -0.43 -13.85
CA VAL A 78 -8.64 0.88 -14.39
C VAL A 78 -7.12 0.96 -14.53
N LEU A 79 -6.37 0.45 -13.54
CA LEU A 79 -4.91 0.49 -13.56
C LEU A 79 -4.28 -0.47 -14.57
N ARG A 80 -4.98 -1.55 -14.97
CA ARG A 80 -4.51 -2.49 -16.00
C ARG A 80 -4.48 -1.87 -17.40
N GLU A 81 -5.33 -0.88 -17.65
CA GLU A 81 -5.44 -0.22 -18.97
C GLU A 81 -4.37 0.87 -19.17
N ILE A 82 -3.46 1.07 -18.22
CA ILE A 82 -2.46 2.14 -18.24
C ILE A 82 -1.13 1.60 -18.73
N GLU A 83 -0.48 2.36 -19.60
CA GLU A 83 0.77 1.96 -20.26
C GLU A 83 2.03 2.17 -19.40
N VAL A 84 1.88 2.70 -18.17
CA VAL A 84 3.00 2.96 -17.25
C VAL A 84 3.06 1.91 -16.13
N PRO A 85 4.25 1.62 -15.57
CA PRO A 85 4.38 0.67 -14.47
C PRO A 85 3.51 1.05 -13.25
N VAL A 86 2.86 0.05 -12.66
CA VAL A 86 2.03 0.18 -11.47
C VAL A 86 2.57 -0.73 -10.37
N ILE A 87 2.70 -0.20 -9.15
CA ILE A 87 3.05 -0.95 -7.94
C ILE A 87 1.89 -0.90 -6.96
N ASP A 88 1.46 -2.08 -6.49
CA ASP A 88 0.49 -2.18 -5.39
C ASP A 88 1.23 -2.13 -4.04
N VAL A 89 0.61 -1.46 -3.07
CA VAL A 89 1.09 -1.35 -1.69
C VAL A 89 0.04 -1.76 -0.65
N LEU A 90 -1.02 -2.44 -1.08
CA LEU A 90 -2.09 -2.97 -0.21
C LEU A 90 -2.31 -4.48 -0.37
N GLY A 91 -2.38 -5.00 -1.61
CA GLY A 91 -2.50 -6.43 -1.87
C GLY A 91 -3.85 -7.05 -1.50
N VAL A 92 -4.95 -6.26 -1.53
CA VAL A 92 -6.31 -6.78 -1.28
C VAL A 92 -6.86 -7.54 -2.49
N VAL A 93 -6.53 -7.09 -3.71
CA VAL A 93 -6.96 -7.76 -4.95
C VAL A 93 -5.89 -8.77 -5.36
N GLU A 94 -6.07 -10.03 -4.99
CA GLU A 94 -5.04 -11.08 -5.14
C GLU A 94 -4.71 -11.41 -6.60
N GLU A 95 -5.65 -11.23 -7.51
CA GLU A 95 -5.52 -11.48 -8.94
C GLU A 95 -4.99 -10.25 -9.72
N ALA A 96 -4.62 -9.17 -9.01
CA ALA A 96 -4.02 -8.02 -9.64
C ALA A 96 -2.61 -8.36 -10.15
N PRO A 97 -2.28 -8.07 -11.43
CA PRO A 97 -1.01 -8.48 -12.04
C PRO A 97 0.16 -7.56 -11.65
N PHE A 98 -0.01 -6.72 -10.63
CA PHE A 98 0.95 -5.69 -10.26
C PHE A 98 1.97 -6.25 -9.26
N PRO A 99 3.26 -5.90 -9.38
CA PRO A 99 4.22 -6.14 -8.32
C PRO A 99 3.71 -5.52 -7.01
N LEU A 100 3.84 -6.28 -5.93
CA LEU A 100 3.30 -5.94 -4.62
C LEU A 100 4.43 -5.65 -3.63
N VAL A 101 4.38 -4.48 -3.00
CA VAL A 101 5.18 -4.16 -1.81
C VAL A 101 4.25 -4.24 -0.61
N HIS A 102 4.34 -5.33 0.14
CA HIS A 102 3.45 -5.61 1.26
C HIS A 102 4.22 -5.86 2.56
N VAL A 103 3.53 -5.67 3.67
CA VAL A 103 4.04 -6.08 4.98
C VAL A 103 3.89 -7.59 5.14
N ASP A 104 4.75 -8.19 5.97
CA ASP A 104 4.59 -9.59 6.34
C ASP A 104 3.51 -9.73 7.42
N ASP A 105 2.28 -10.00 6.98
CA ASP A 105 1.13 -10.20 7.87
C ASP A 105 1.32 -11.36 8.84
N GLN A 106 2.04 -12.41 8.42
CA GLN A 106 2.32 -13.59 9.25
C GLN A 106 3.30 -13.21 10.36
N LEU A 107 4.41 -12.57 10.01
CA LEU A 107 5.41 -12.14 10.99
C LEU A 107 4.82 -11.12 11.98
N ILE A 108 4.00 -10.16 11.50
CA ILE A 108 3.30 -9.22 12.39
C ILE A 108 2.45 -9.97 13.43
N ALA A 109 1.75 -11.01 13.02
CA ALA A 109 0.91 -11.79 13.90
C ALA A 109 1.71 -12.62 14.91
N GLU A 110 2.82 -13.22 14.46
CA GLU A 110 3.74 -13.97 15.31
C GLU A 110 4.41 -13.08 16.36
N GLU A 111 4.84 -11.88 15.99
CA GLU A 111 5.41 -10.89 16.93
C GLU A 111 4.38 -10.48 18.00
N ALA A 112 3.12 -10.29 17.62
CA ALA A 112 2.05 -9.97 18.55
C ALA A 112 1.76 -11.14 19.53
N ALA A 113 1.71 -12.38 19.02
CA ALA A 113 1.53 -13.57 19.85
C ALA A 113 2.69 -13.77 20.83
N ARG A 114 3.93 -13.62 20.35
CA ARG A 114 5.15 -13.72 21.17
C ARG A 114 5.14 -12.67 22.29
N HIS A 115 4.77 -11.43 21.97
CA HIS A 115 4.69 -10.35 22.95
C HIS A 115 3.76 -10.69 24.12
N PHE A 116 2.61 -11.31 23.85
CA PHE A 116 1.68 -11.73 24.92
C PHE A 116 2.16 -12.98 25.65
N ALA A 117 2.75 -13.95 24.95
CA ALA A 117 3.31 -15.16 25.55
C ALA A 117 4.42 -14.83 26.57
N GLU A 118 5.31 -13.89 26.24
CA GLU A 118 6.36 -13.37 27.15
C GLU A 118 5.83 -12.73 28.44
N ARG A 119 4.52 -12.47 28.51
CA ARG A 119 3.82 -11.86 29.65
C ARG A 119 2.86 -12.83 30.33
N ASP A 120 3.01 -14.13 30.08
CA ASP A 120 2.22 -15.21 30.66
C ASP A 120 0.71 -15.13 30.38
N PHE A 121 0.28 -14.42 29.33
CA PHE A 121 -1.12 -14.52 28.88
C PHE A 121 -1.39 -15.93 28.31
N ARG A 122 -2.51 -16.53 28.70
CA ARG A 122 -2.85 -17.94 28.38
C ARG A 122 -4.09 -18.11 27.50
N HIS A 123 -4.95 -17.10 27.48
CA HIS A 123 -6.19 -17.10 26.72
C HIS A 123 -6.19 -15.90 25.80
N PHE A 124 -6.38 -16.16 24.51
CA PHE A 124 -6.29 -15.14 23.48
C PHE A 124 -7.61 -15.05 22.72
N GLY A 125 -7.91 -13.85 22.23
CA GLY A 125 -8.98 -13.60 21.28
C GLY A 125 -8.45 -12.77 20.13
N PHE A 126 -8.99 -13.00 18.93
CA PHE A 126 -8.67 -12.20 17.76
C PHE A 126 -9.93 -11.46 17.30
N PHE A 127 -9.85 -10.14 17.22
CA PHE A 127 -10.89 -9.29 16.67
C PHE A 127 -10.39 -8.68 15.36
N GLY A 128 -10.97 -9.12 14.24
CA GLY A 128 -10.54 -8.73 12.90
C GLY A 128 -11.63 -8.09 12.06
N ILE A 129 -11.33 -7.87 10.80
CA ILE A 129 -12.26 -7.34 9.79
C ILE A 129 -12.60 -8.48 8.82
N ALA A 130 -13.88 -8.81 8.73
CA ALA A 130 -14.35 -9.87 7.85
C ALA A 130 -14.18 -9.47 6.38
N GLY A 131 -13.73 -10.41 5.55
CA GLY A 131 -13.51 -10.19 4.11
C GLY A 131 -12.17 -9.57 3.74
N GLU A 132 -11.43 -9.03 4.71
CA GLU A 132 -10.10 -8.45 4.48
C GLU A 132 -9.01 -9.52 4.56
N ASN A 133 -8.31 -9.77 3.45
CA ASN A 133 -7.34 -10.86 3.35
C ASN A 133 -6.17 -10.73 4.34
N TRP A 134 -5.64 -9.51 4.55
CA TRP A 134 -4.60 -9.22 5.53
C TRP A 134 -5.10 -9.46 6.97
N SER A 135 -6.39 -9.24 7.24
CA SER A 135 -6.97 -9.54 8.56
C SER A 135 -7.07 -11.04 8.77
N GLY A 136 -7.47 -11.80 7.74
CA GLY A 136 -7.48 -13.25 7.74
C GLY A 136 -6.08 -13.85 7.94
N ARG A 137 -5.08 -13.40 7.16
CA ARG A 137 -3.68 -13.83 7.29
C ARG A 137 -3.14 -13.58 8.70
N ARG A 138 -3.41 -12.41 9.28
CA ARG A 138 -2.99 -12.11 10.66
C ARG A 138 -3.69 -12.97 11.70
N ARG A 139 -4.99 -13.26 11.51
CA ARG A 139 -5.72 -14.19 12.40
C ARG A 139 -5.04 -15.55 12.38
N ASP A 140 -4.78 -16.08 11.19
CA ASP A 140 -4.25 -17.43 11.02
C ASP A 140 -2.83 -17.54 11.58
N GLY A 141 -1.99 -16.52 11.33
CA GLY A 141 -0.65 -16.44 11.92
C GLY A 141 -0.66 -16.34 13.44
N PHE A 142 -1.57 -15.53 14.01
CA PHE A 142 -1.69 -15.36 15.45
C PHE A 142 -2.19 -16.66 16.12
N CYS A 143 -3.23 -17.29 15.56
CA CYS A 143 -3.74 -18.58 16.04
C CYS A 143 -2.68 -19.68 15.96
N GLY A 144 -1.91 -19.73 14.86
CA GLY A 144 -0.80 -20.66 14.71
C GLY A 144 0.27 -20.48 15.78
N ALA A 145 0.70 -19.23 16.01
CA ALA A 145 1.71 -18.90 17.00
C ALA A 145 1.26 -19.19 18.45
N CYS A 146 -0.01 -18.93 18.79
CA CYS A 146 -0.57 -19.24 20.11
C CYS A 146 -0.79 -20.74 20.37
N SER A 147 -0.83 -21.58 19.32
CA SER A 147 -1.06 -23.02 19.44
C SER A 147 0.25 -23.84 19.53
N GLY A 148 1.41 -23.20 19.40
CA GLY A 148 2.71 -23.83 19.56
C GLY A 148 3.00 -24.21 21.02
N PRO A 149 3.86 -25.22 21.28
CA PRO A 149 4.30 -25.52 22.64
C PRO A 149 5.07 -24.31 23.20
N VAL A 150 4.70 -23.92 24.42
CA VAL A 150 5.39 -22.91 25.23
C VAL A 150 6.80 -23.38 25.59
#